data_AF-A0A7K3YG97-F1
#
_entry.id   AF-A0A7K3YG97-F1
#
_cell.length_a   1.000
_cell.length_b   1.000
_cell.length_c   1.000
_cell.angle_alpha   90.00
_cell.angle_beta   90.00
_cell.angle_gamma   90.00
#
_symmetry.space_group_name_H-M   'P 1'
#
loop_
_entity.id
_entity.type
_entity.pdbx_description
1 polymer ?
#
loop_
_entity_poly.entity_id
_entity_poly.type
_entity_poly.pdbx_seq_one_letter_code
_entity_poly.pdbx_strand_id
1 'polypeptide(L)' 'MRGSKHNVRGDFTVTDIKRQYIVADNDRKIGVVLDIETFERIEVLIENCGLAQYMEEVEEEETLSLNEARQYYAQMNKG' A
#
# COMPACT_ATOMS: atom_id res chain seq x y z
N MET A 1 -40.18 -5.39 15.68
CA MET A 1 -38.84 -6.01 15.69
C MET A 1 -38.01 -5.32 14.60
N ARG A 2 -36.79 -4.88 14.93
CA ARG A 2 -35.96 -3.98 14.12
C ARG A 2 -35.37 -4.74 12.92
N GLY A 3 -35.64 -4.28 11.71
CA GLY A 3 -34.94 -4.75 10.51
C GLY A 3 -33.53 -4.19 10.49
N SER A 4 -32.53 -5.07 10.50
CA SER A 4 -31.10 -4.75 10.40
C SER A 4 -30.81 -3.90 9.16
N LYS A 5 -30.37 -2.67 9.40
CA LYS A 5 -29.65 -1.87 8.40
C LYS A 5 -28.37 -2.63 8.06
N HIS A 6 -28.34 -3.26 6.89
CA HIS A 6 -27.10 -3.77 6.33
C HIS A 6 -26.23 -2.56 5.99
N ASN A 7 -25.21 -2.35 6.82
CA ASN A 7 -24.14 -1.42 6.56
C ASN A 7 -23.32 -1.98 5.40
N VAL A 8 -23.61 -1.52 4.19
CA VAL A 8 -22.77 -1.83 3.03
C VAL A 8 -21.44 -1.12 3.28
N ARG A 9 -20.44 -1.87 3.78
CA ARG A 9 -19.04 -1.49 3.65
C ARG A 9 -18.82 -1.18 2.18
N GLY A 10 -18.53 0.07 1.85
CA GLY A 10 -18.26 0.50 0.49
C GLY A 10 -17.09 -0.33 -0.04
N ASP A 11 -17.40 -1.25 -0.94
CA ASP A 11 -16.42 -2.03 -1.67
C ASP A 11 -15.74 -1.07 -2.65
N PHE A 12 -14.45 -0.80 -2.44
CA PHE A 12 -13.69 0.08 -3.34
C PHE A 12 -13.40 -0.70 -4.62
N THR A 13 -14.32 -0.61 -5.57
CA THR A 13 -14.14 -1.18 -6.90
C THR A 13 -13.28 -0.22 -7.74
N VAL A 14 -12.33 -0.75 -8.53
CA VAL A 14 -11.49 0.02 -9.48
C VAL A 14 -12.31 0.90 -10.45
N THR A 15 -13.62 0.67 -10.54
CA THR A 15 -14.58 1.48 -11.29
C THR A 15 -14.85 2.87 -10.71
N ASP A 16 -14.53 3.14 -9.45
CA ASP A 16 -14.75 4.45 -8.82
C ASP A 16 -13.55 5.42 -8.94
N ILE A 17 -12.42 4.95 -9.47
CA ILE A 17 -11.25 5.81 -9.72
C ILE A 17 -11.52 6.70 -10.95
N LYS A 18 -11.70 7.99 -10.71
CA LYS A 18 -11.82 9.00 -11.78
C LYS A 18 -10.47 9.16 -12.47
N ARG A 19 -10.39 8.69 -13.71
CA ARG A 19 -9.15 8.70 -14.50
C ARG A 19 -9.37 9.33 -15.87
N GLN A 20 -8.39 10.10 -16.30
CA GLN A 20 -8.29 10.58 -17.67
C GLN A 20 -7.10 9.93 -18.35
N TYR A 21 -7.20 9.63 -19.63
CA TYR A 21 -6.12 8.97 -20.36
C TYR A 21 -5.38 9.96 -21.26
N ILE A 22 -4.06 9.85 -21.28
CA ILE A 22 -3.22 10.46 -22.31
C ILE A 22 -3.12 9.46 -23.46
N VAL A 23 -3.58 9.86 -24.65
CA VAL A 23 -3.68 9.00 -25.83
C VAL A 23 -2.72 9.52 -26.90
N ALA A 24 -1.90 8.63 -27.46
CA ALA A 24 -1.00 8.92 -28.57
C ALA A 24 -1.74 8.93 -29.92
N ASP A 25 -1.09 9.43 -30.97
CA ASP A 25 -1.68 9.60 -32.31
C ASP A 25 -2.20 8.30 -32.95
N ASN A 26 -1.74 7.14 -32.48
CA ASN A 26 -2.20 5.82 -32.93
C ASN A 26 -3.32 5.24 -32.03
N ASP A 27 -4.06 6.09 -31.32
CA ASP A 27 -5.11 5.76 -30.35
C ASP A 27 -4.65 4.89 -29.17
N ARG A 28 -3.33 4.74 -28.97
CA ARG A 28 -2.78 3.99 -27.84
C ARG A 28 -2.77 4.86 -26.58
N LYS A 29 -3.37 4.37 -25.49
CA LYS A 29 -3.24 4.96 -24.15
C LYS A 29 -1.79 4.80 -23.67
N ILE A 30 -1.14 5.90 -23.35
CA ILE A 30 0.28 5.93 -22.92
C ILE A 30 0.46 6.47 -21.49
N GLY A 31 -0.59 7.06 -20.92
CA GLY A 31 -0.55 7.61 -19.58
C GLY A 31 -1.94 7.77 -18.98
N VAL A 32 -1.97 8.04 -17.69
CA VAL A 32 -3.18 8.33 -16.91
C VAL A 32 -2.96 9.57 -16.08
N VAL A 33 -3.98 10.42 -16.00
CA VAL A 33 -4.06 11.54 -15.07
C VAL A 33 -5.09 11.19 -14.01
N LEU A 34 -4.67 11.28 -12.76
CA LEU A 34 -5.47 11.07 -11.56
C LEU A 34 -5.43 12.36 -10.73
N ASP A 35 -6.46 12.59 -9.90
CA ASP A 35 -6.31 13.56 -8.82
C ASP A 35 -5.23 13.08 -7.83
N ILE A 36 -4.56 14.04 -7.20
CA ILE A 36 -3.39 13.76 -6.37
C ILE A 36 -3.73 12.87 -5.18
N GLU A 37 -4.89 13.06 -4.55
CA GLU A 37 -5.34 12.26 -3.41
C GLU A 37 -5.52 10.79 -3.81
N THR A 38 -6.10 10.54 -4.98
CA THR A 38 -6.24 9.18 -5.50
C THR A 38 -4.89 8.54 -5.82
N PHE A 39 -3.94 9.29 -6.38
CA PHE A 39 -2.59 8.80 -6.62
C PHE A 39 -1.87 8.42 -5.31
N GLU A 40 -1.86 9.32 -4.32
CA GLU A 40 -1.23 9.08 -3.01
C GLU A 40 -1.85 7.88 -2.29
N ARG A 41 -3.18 7.72 -2.36
CA ARG A 41 -3.87 6.55 -1.79
C ARG A 41 -3.45 5.24 -2.44
N ILE A 42 -3.15 5.25 -3.75
CA ILE A 42 -2.62 4.08 -4.45
C ILE A 42 -1.20 3.76 -3.95
N GLU A 43 -0.34 4.78 -3.80
CA GLU A 43 1.02 4.58 -3.27
C GLU A 43 0.99 3.98 -1.86
N VAL A 44 0.22 4.56 -0.95
CA VAL A 44 0.08 4.05 0.42
C VAL A 44 -0.42 2.61 0.44
N LEU A 45 -1.36 2.26 -0.43
CA LEU A 45 -1.86 0.89 -0.50
C LEU A 45 -0.77 -0.08 -0.97
N ILE A 46 -0.01 0.29 -2.00
CA ILE A 46 1.09 -0.53 -2.53
C ILE A 46 2.20 -0.70 -1.46
N GLU A 47 2.59 0.39 -0.79
CA GLU A 47 3.58 0.36 0.28
C GLU A 47 3.14 -0.54 1.44
N ASN A 48 1.89 -0.42 1.88
CA ASN A 48 1.34 -1.27 2.94
C ASN A 48 1.33 -2.76 2.55
N CYS A 49 1.02 -3.08 1.29
CA CYS A 49 1.10 -4.46 0.80
C CYS A 49 2.54 -4.98 0.80
N GLY A 50 3.51 -4.18 0.33
CA GLY A 50 4.91 -4.57 0.35
C GLY A 50 5.44 -4.75 1.78
N LEU A 51 5.10 -3.83 2.68
CA LEU A 51 5.48 -3.93 4.09
C LEU A 51 4.87 -5.17 4.76
N ALA A 52 3.60 -5.48 4.50
CA ALA A 52 2.96 -6.67 5.05
C ALA A 52 3.70 -7.95 4.60
N GLN A 53 4.11 -8.04 3.33
CA GLN A 53 4.89 -9.17 2.82
C GLN A 53 6.26 -9.26 3.52
N TYR A 54 6.98 -8.14 3.66
CA TYR A 54 8.26 -8.15 4.37
C TYR A 54 8.11 -8.56 5.84
N MET A 55 7.00 -8.20 6.49
CA MET A 55 6.72 -8.61 7.86
C MET A 55 6.41 -10.11 7.97
N GLU A 56 5.69 -10.68 6.99
CA GLU A 56 5.43 -12.12 6.92
C GLU A 56 6.73 -12.92 6.68
N GLU A 57 7.63 -12.43 5.81
CA GLU A 57 8.91 -13.10 5.51
C GLU A 57 9.81 -13.27 6.74
N VAL A 58 9.73 -12.34 7.71
CA VAL A 58 10.55 -12.33 8.93
C VAL A 58 9.77 -12.75 10.18
N GLU A 59 8.54 -13.27 10.04
CA GLU A 59 7.67 -13.61 11.18
C GLU A 59 8.29 -14.64 12.13
N GLU A 60 9.03 -15.60 11.57
CA GLU A 60 9.72 -16.67 12.30
C GLU A 60 11.14 -16.29 12.76
N GLU A 61 11.62 -15.08 12.42
CA GLU A 61 12.93 -14.61 12.86
C GLU A 61 12.93 -14.24 14.35
N GLU A 62 14.11 -14.27 14.96
CA GLU A 62 14.25 -13.94 16.38
C GLU A 62 13.86 -12.49 16.65
N THR A 63 12.87 -12.30 17.53
CA THR A 63 12.49 -10.96 17.99
C THR A 63 13.52 -10.43 18.99
N LEU A 64 14.21 -9.35 18.60
CA LEU A 64 15.17 -8.68 19.48
C LEU A 64 14.46 -7.74 20.46
N SER A 65 14.90 -7.73 21.71
CA SER A 65 14.56 -6.65 22.63
C SER A 65 15.13 -5.32 22.13
N LEU A 66 14.59 -4.20 22.62
CA LEU A 66 15.08 -2.86 22.26
C LEU A 66 16.60 -2.70 22.49
N ASN A 67 17.15 -3.33 23.53
CA ASN A 67 18.58 -3.26 23.82
C ASN A 67 19.41 -4.09 22.81
N GLU A 68 18.99 -5.31 22.53
CA GLU A 68 19.65 -6.19 21.54
C GLU A 68 19.58 -5.57 20.14
N ALA A 69 18.43 -5.02 19.74
CA ALA A 69 18.28 -4.32 18.48
C ALA A 69 19.25 -3.13 18.37
N ARG A 70 19.36 -2.29 19.42
CA ARG A 70 20.32 -1.17 19.43
C ARG A 70 21.77 -1.62 19.30
N GLN A 71 22.14 -2.70 19.98
CA GLN A 71 23.49 -3.27 19.90
C GLN A 71 23.77 -3.84 18.51
N TYR A 72 22.82 -4.58 17.94
CA TYR A 72 22.90 -5.14 16.60
C TYR A 72 23.10 -4.05 15.54
N TYR A 73 22.27 -3.00 15.54
CA TYR A 73 22.40 -1.86 14.63
C TYR A 73 23.74 -1.11 14.79
N ALA A 74 24.23 -0.95 16.02
CA ALA A 74 25.52 -0.31 16.27
C ALA A 74 26.72 -1.12 15.75
N GLN A 75 26.56 -2.43 15.57
CA GLN A 75 27.56 -3.30 14.96
C GLN A 75 27.49 -3.29 13.43
N MET A 76 26.29 -3.17 12.85
CA MET A 76 26.11 -3.05 11.39
C MET A 76 26.73 -1.79 10.80
N ASN A 77 26.76 -0.67 11.54
CA ASN A 77 27.34 0.60 11.11
C ASN A 77 28.89 0.66 11.18
N LYS A 78 29.58 -0.47 11.40
CA LYS A 78 31.05 -0.55 11.47
C LYS A 78 31.69 -1.25 10.27
N GLY A 79 30.95 -1.42 9.17
CA GLY A 79 31.43 -1.93 7.89
C GLY A 79 31.90 -0.83 6.96
#